data_AF-A0AAE1CWG4-F1
#
_entry.id   AF-A0AAE1CWG4-F1
#
_cell.length_a   1.000
_cell.length_b   1.000
_cell.length_c   1.000
_cell.angle_alpha   90.00
_cell.angle_beta   90.00
_cell.angle_gamma   90.00
#
_symmetry.space_group_name_H-M   'P 1'
#
loop_
_entity.id
_entity.type
_entity.pdbx_description
1 polymer ?
#
loop_
_entity_poly.entity_id
_entity_poly.type
_entity_poly.pdbx_seq_one_letter_code
_entity_poly.pdbx_strand_id
1 'polypeptide(L)'
;MVTERSPSWPSKQEVSLQIPNLEHQIVTSSVYHYKSCRASVLTMSTSSGRGWSYMQEKQGFTWDQYLIANKAVAASVSYFKQAHVPLVNEFSKDMKLEAYDPRNNTSSCIATVIDMQGPRLRLRLDGSDDKNDFWRLVDSEDLHPVGYCEKHQGMLQPPLGFRMNSSSWPGFLQKTLNGALLAPVHCFRKLDNSSGKLEPNKPCKNEFQVGQKLEAVDRKNPALICPATIGAISDDLLHITFDGWRGAFDYWCRYDSRDIFPVGWCEKSGHPLQSPGIKGKKGLV
;
A
#
# COMPACT_ATOMS: atom_id res chain seq x y z
N MET A 1 37.10 -29.80 -3.42
CA MET A 1 35.72 -30.23 -3.11
C MET A 1 35.48 -29.95 -1.64
N VAL A 2 34.85 -28.82 -1.32
CA VAL A 2 34.51 -28.42 0.05
C VAL A 2 33.00 -28.49 0.14
N THR A 3 32.47 -29.42 0.94
CA THR A 3 31.03 -29.57 1.17
C THR A 3 30.63 -28.67 2.33
N GLU A 4 29.90 -27.59 2.05
CA GLU A 4 29.22 -26.78 3.06
C GLU A 4 28.00 -27.54 3.61
N ARG A 5 27.94 -27.70 4.94
CA ARG A 5 26.76 -28.23 5.63
C ARG A 5 25.82 -27.06 5.95
N SER A 6 24.60 -27.14 5.44
CA SER A 6 23.48 -26.27 5.82
C SER A 6 23.09 -26.51 7.29
N PRO A 7 22.74 -25.49 8.08
CA PRO A 7 22.24 -25.70 9.44
C PRO A 7 20.81 -26.26 9.40
N SER A 8 20.65 -27.46 9.96
CA SER A 8 19.37 -28.13 10.17
C SER A 8 18.61 -27.49 11.34
N TRP A 9 17.39 -27.05 11.09
CA TRP A 9 16.47 -26.55 12.11
C TRP A 9 15.83 -27.73 12.88
N PRO A 10 15.64 -27.63 14.21
CA PRO A 10 14.98 -28.68 14.97
C PRO A 10 13.49 -28.77 14.60
N SER A 11 12.99 -30.00 14.60
CA SER A 11 11.62 -30.40 14.27
C SER A 11 10.55 -29.72 15.12
N LYS A 12 9.45 -29.38 14.44
CA LYS A 12 8.14 -28.90 14.92
C LYS A 12 7.85 -29.22 16.38
N GLN A 13 7.75 -28.19 17.22
CA GLN A 13 6.95 -28.25 18.44
C GLN A 13 5.54 -27.77 18.09
N GLU A 14 4.57 -28.69 18.14
CA GLU A 14 3.16 -28.35 18.08
C GLU A 14 2.78 -27.57 19.34
N VAL A 15 2.39 -26.30 19.16
CA VAL A 15 1.64 -25.57 20.17
C VAL A 15 0.31 -25.22 19.51
N SER A 16 -0.69 -26.08 19.75
CA SER A 16 -2.08 -25.77 19.44
C SER A 16 -2.53 -24.65 20.37
N LEU A 17 -2.70 -23.45 19.83
CA LEU A 17 -3.35 -22.36 20.55
C LEU A 17 -4.86 -22.57 20.41
N GLN A 18 -5.50 -23.11 21.45
CA GLN A 18 -6.95 -23.08 21.55
C GLN A 18 -7.39 -21.61 21.70
N ILE A 19 -7.75 -20.98 20.59
CA ILE A 19 -8.44 -19.69 20.58
C ILE A 19 -9.86 -19.93 21.12
N PRO A 20 -10.32 -19.24 22.19
CA PRO A 20 -11.69 -19.40 22.65
C PRO A 20 -12.69 -18.94 21.59
N ASN A 21 -13.71 -19.76 21.35
CA ASN A 21 -14.83 -19.52 20.45
C ASN A 21 -15.40 -18.11 20.61
N LEU A 22 -15.28 -17.28 19.57
CA LEU A 22 -15.90 -15.96 19.43
C LEU A 22 -17.23 -16.05 18.66
N GLU A 23 -18.03 -17.08 18.94
CA GLU A 23 -19.44 -17.11 18.58
C GLU A 23 -20.23 -16.87 19.86
N HIS A 24 -20.65 -15.62 20.11
CA HIS A 24 -21.83 -15.22 20.92
C HIS A 24 -21.69 -13.76 21.38
N GLN A 25 -21.73 -12.80 20.44
CA GLN A 25 -22.30 -11.46 20.69
C GLN A 25 -22.95 -10.93 19.41
N ILE A 26 -24.12 -11.49 19.07
CA ILE A 26 -25.10 -10.84 18.20
C ILE A 26 -26.09 -10.15 19.12
N VAL A 27 -26.06 -8.82 19.21
CA VAL A 27 -27.17 -8.03 19.76
C VAL A 27 -27.37 -6.76 18.93
N THR A 28 -28.41 -6.84 18.10
CA THR A 28 -29.38 -5.82 17.67
C THR A 28 -28.97 -4.34 17.52
N SER A 29 -29.01 -3.88 16.26
CA SER A 29 -29.75 -2.70 15.78
C SER A 29 -29.92 -1.52 16.75
N SER A 30 -29.24 -0.41 16.46
CA SER A 30 -29.74 0.95 16.76
C SER A 30 -29.25 1.94 15.71
N VAL A 31 -30.22 2.61 15.09
CA VAL A 31 -30.08 3.63 14.05
C VAL A 31 -29.49 4.90 14.67
N TYR A 32 -28.31 5.34 14.20
CA TYR A 32 -27.78 6.66 14.54
C TYR A 32 -27.86 7.60 13.34
N HIS A 33 -28.65 8.66 13.51
CA HIS A 33 -28.71 9.82 12.62
C HIS A 33 -27.39 10.60 12.68
N TYR A 34 -26.71 10.76 11.54
CA TYR A 34 -25.60 11.69 11.40
C TYR A 34 -26.12 13.10 11.07
N LYS A 35 -25.91 14.05 11.98
CA LYS A 35 -26.02 15.49 11.70
C LYS A 35 -24.68 16.01 11.17
N SER A 36 -24.72 16.65 10.01
CA SER A 36 -23.61 17.35 9.37
C SER A 36 -23.21 18.58 10.17
N CYS A 37 -21.96 18.65 10.63
CA CYS A 37 -21.36 19.85 11.21
C CYS A 37 -20.29 20.38 10.26
N ARG A 38 -20.60 21.53 9.65
CA ARG A 38 -19.72 22.30 8.76
C ARG A 38 -18.76 23.11 9.66
N ALA A 39 -17.47 22.83 9.62
CA ALA A 39 -16.46 23.63 10.31
C ALA A 39 -16.16 24.90 9.50
N SER A 40 -16.54 26.06 10.05
CA SER A 40 -16.18 27.38 9.53
C SER A 40 -14.78 27.75 10.06
N VAL A 41 -13.81 27.92 9.18
CA VAL A 41 -12.47 28.42 9.53
C VAL A 41 -12.53 29.95 9.61
N LEU A 42 -12.34 30.49 10.80
CA LEU A 42 -12.12 31.92 11.03
C LEU A 42 -10.66 32.26 10.69
N THR A 43 -10.47 33.17 9.73
CA THR A 43 -9.19 33.78 9.39
C THR A 43 -8.87 34.92 10.35
N MET A 44 -7.67 34.92 10.93
CA MET A 44 -7.08 36.11 11.53
C MET A 44 -6.03 36.69 10.58
N SER A 45 -6.22 37.95 10.22
CA SER A 45 -5.29 38.74 9.41
C SER A 45 -4.39 39.57 10.32
N THR A 46 -3.08 39.53 10.06
CA THR A 46 -2.17 40.63 10.39
C THR A 46 -1.24 40.86 9.20
N SER A 47 -0.92 42.13 8.98
CA SER A 47 -0.38 42.66 7.73
C SER A 47 1.12 42.93 7.80
N SER A 48 1.68 43.10 6.59
CA SER A 48 2.84 43.92 6.21
C SER A 48 4.19 43.21 5.99
N GLY A 49 4.74 43.38 4.79
CA GLY A 49 6.17 43.19 4.50
C GLY A 49 6.50 42.48 3.20
N ARG A 50 6.64 43.27 2.11
CA ARG A 50 7.47 43.06 0.90
C ARG A 50 7.88 41.62 0.52
N GLY A 51 7.44 41.20 -0.67
CA GLY A 51 8.16 40.18 -1.42
C GLY A 51 7.41 39.77 -2.68
N TRP A 52 7.94 40.13 -3.84
CA TRP A 52 7.54 39.63 -5.17
C TRP A 52 7.78 38.11 -5.36
N SER A 53 7.65 37.33 -4.29
CA SER A 53 7.85 35.88 -4.20
C SER A 53 6.55 35.11 -3.93
N TYR A 54 5.41 35.81 -3.80
CA TYR A 54 4.12 35.22 -3.39
C TYR A 54 3.11 35.08 -4.54
N MET A 55 3.58 34.91 -5.78
CA MET A 55 2.72 34.66 -6.95
C MET A 55 3.08 33.35 -7.70
N GLN A 56 3.82 32.44 -7.08
CA GLN A 56 4.13 31.11 -7.65
C GLN A 56 3.65 29.92 -6.79
N GLU A 57 2.83 30.17 -5.77
CA GLU A 57 2.04 29.15 -5.08
C GLU A 57 0.57 29.33 -5.49
N LYS A 58 0.13 28.62 -6.54
CA LYS A 58 -1.28 28.23 -6.87
C LYS A 58 -1.49 27.99 -8.37
N GLN A 59 -0.65 27.16 -8.98
CA GLN A 59 -1.17 26.29 -10.04
C GLN A 59 -0.99 24.87 -9.52
N GLY A 60 -2.05 24.33 -8.91
CA GLY A 60 -2.05 22.92 -8.48
C GLY A 60 -1.83 22.03 -9.69
N PHE A 61 -1.06 20.95 -9.53
CA PHE A 61 -0.90 19.95 -10.57
C PHE A 61 -2.27 19.35 -10.92
N THR A 62 -2.61 19.33 -12.22
CA THR A 62 -3.77 18.59 -12.74
C THR A 62 -3.33 17.76 -13.92
N TRP A 63 -3.84 16.53 -14.01
CA TRP A 63 -3.48 15.61 -15.08
C TRP A 63 -3.90 16.13 -16.46
N ASP A 64 -5.08 16.75 -16.57
CA ASP A 64 -5.59 17.28 -17.84
C ASP A 64 -4.64 18.33 -18.44
N GLN A 65 -4.26 19.33 -17.64
CA GLN A 65 -3.33 20.37 -18.09
C GLN A 65 -1.95 19.78 -18.39
N TYR A 66 -1.50 18.83 -17.58
CA TYR A 66 -0.20 18.20 -17.75
C TYR A 66 -0.11 17.36 -19.02
N LEU A 67 -1.15 16.56 -19.33
CA LEU A 67 -1.23 15.76 -20.54
C LEU A 67 -1.25 16.63 -21.80
N ILE A 68 -2.06 17.70 -21.81
CA ILE A 68 -2.14 18.67 -22.90
C ILE A 68 -0.78 19.35 -23.11
N ALA A 69 -0.17 19.88 -22.05
CA ALA A 69 1.10 20.60 -22.13
C ALA A 69 2.26 19.73 -22.63
N ASN A 70 2.24 18.43 -22.33
CA ASN A 70 3.28 17.48 -22.73
C ASN A 70 2.93 16.68 -23.99
N LYS A 71 1.77 16.93 -24.61
CA LYS A 71 1.24 16.15 -25.76
C LYS A 71 1.30 14.64 -25.50
N ALA A 72 0.95 14.24 -24.29
CA ALA A 72 1.08 12.87 -23.82
C ALA A 72 -0.30 12.23 -23.62
N VAL A 73 -0.32 10.91 -23.58
CA VAL A 73 -1.55 10.12 -23.42
C VAL A 73 -1.44 9.29 -22.15
N ALA A 74 -2.52 9.22 -21.37
CA ALA A 74 -2.61 8.33 -20.23
C ALA A 74 -2.75 6.87 -20.68
N ALA A 75 -2.12 5.94 -19.97
CA ALA A 75 -2.39 4.51 -20.16
C ALA A 75 -3.87 4.20 -19.82
N SER A 76 -4.49 3.29 -20.58
CA SER A 76 -5.88 2.90 -20.35
C SER A 76 -6.05 2.25 -18.97
N VAL A 77 -7.16 2.56 -18.28
CA VAL A 77 -7.51 1.94 -16.99
C VAL A 77 -7.56 0.41 -17.06
N SER A 78 -7.89 -0.15 -18.22
CA SER A 78 -7.97 -1.61 -18.46
C SER A 78 -6.61 -2.31 -18.42
N TYR A 79 -5.50 -1.57 -18.49
CA TYR A 79 -4.15 -2.14 -18.50
C TYR A 79 -3.63 -2.44 -17.09
N PHE A 80 -4.32 -1.99 -16.05
CA PHE A 80 -3.86 -2.08 -14.67
C PHE A 80 -4.58 -3.19 -13.90
N LYS A 81 -3.86 -3.93 -13.05
CA LYS A 81 -4.46 -4.80 -12.02
C LYS A 81 -4.92 -3.92 -10.83
N GLN A 82 -5.92 -3.08 -11.07
CA GLN A 82 -6.50 -2.18 -10.06
C GLN A 82 -8.02 -2.20 -10.14
N ALA A 83 -8.70 -1.99 -9.02
CA ALA A 83 -10.15 -1.87 -9.00
C ALA A 83 -10.57 -0.64 -9.83
N HIS A 84 -11.60 -0.78 -10.67
CA HIS A 84 -12.10 0.32 -11.50
C HIS A 84 -12.57 1.51 -10.65
N VAL A 85 -13.19 1.20 -9.50
CA VAL A 85 -13.52 2.17 -8.46
C VAL A 85 -12.60 1.89 -7.27
N PRO A 86 -11.81 2.89 -6.80
CA PRO A 86 -10.99 2.71 -5.62
C PRO A 86 -11.81 2.25 -4.43
N LEU A 87 -11.27 1.31 -3.67
CA LEU A 87 -11.97 0.73 -2.54
C LEU A 87 -12.01 1.69 -1.35
N VAL A 88 -13.08 1.58 -0.57
CA VAL A 88 -13.18 2.26 0.73
C VAL A 88 -12.25 1.56 1.70
N ASN A 89 -11.42 2.33 2.40
CA ASN A 89 -10.57 1.83 3.46
C ASN A 89 -11.36 1.77 4.78
N GLU A 90 -11.62 0.57 5.26
CA GLU A 90 -12.35 0.32 6.52
C GLU A 90 -11.43 -0.08 7.68
N PHE A 91 -10.11 0.02 7.50
CA PHE A 91 -9.14 -0.21 8.57
C PHE A 91 -9.04 1.02 9.48
N SER A 92 -8.56 0.79 10.70
CA SER A 92 -8.18 1.83 11.66
C SER A 92 -6.74 1.64 12.09
N LYS A 93 -6.12 2.72 12.55
CA LYS A 93 -4.81 2.66 13.20
C LYS A 93 -4.84 1.67 14.38
N ASP A 94 -3.71 1.03 14.62
CA ASP A 94 -3.48 0.04 15.68
C ASP A 94 -4.20 -1.31 15.50
N MET A 95 -5.00 -1.47 14.43
CA MET A 95 -5.54 -2.78 14.05
C MET A 95 -4.42 -3.76 13.69
N LYS A 96 -4.56 -5.01 14.13
CA LYS A 96 -3.66 -6.12 13.80
C LYS A 96 -4.22 -7.04 12.74
N LEU A 97 -3.34 -7.51 11.87
CA LEU A 97 -3.66 -8.40 10.77
C LEU A 97 -2.48 -9.34 10.47
N GLU A 98 -2.69 -10.31 9.60
CA GLU A 98 -1.63 -11.15 9.04
C GLU A 98 -1.16 -10.58 7.71
N ALA A 99 0.15 -10.50 7.52
CA ALA A 99 0.77 -10.06 6.28
C ALA A 99 2.02 -10.87 5.94
N TYR A 100 2.30 -11.06 4.65
CA TYR A 100 3.61 -11.59 4.24
C TYR A 100 4.73 -10.59 4.54
N ASP A 101 5.86 -11.07 5.10
CA ASP A 101 7.05 -10.25 5.31
C ASP A 101 7.64 -9.86 3.94
N PRO A 102 7.74 -8.56 3.59
CA PRO A 102 8.30 -8.13 2.30
C PRO A 102 9.76 -8.57 2.08
N ARG A 103 10.49 -8.92 3.15
CA ARG A 103 11.87 -9.42 3.11
C ARG A 103 11.95 -10.94 3.12
N ASN A 104 10.84 -11.63 3.38
CA ASN A 104 10.70 -13.08 3.29
C ASN A 104 9.25 -13.45 2.95
N ASN A 105 8.93 -13.50 1.66
CA ASN A 105 7.56 -13.66 1.16
C ASN A 105 6.91 -15.02 1.48
N THR A 106 7.65 -15.99 2.05
CA THR A 106 7.08 -17.25 2.54
C THR A 106 6.57 -17.14 3.99
N SER A 107 6.91 -16.09 4.71
CA SER A 107 6.58 -15.90 6.12
C SER A 107 5.33 -15.03 6.29
N SER A 108 4.23 -15.63 6.75
CA SER A 108 3.09 -14.87 7.28
C SER A 108 3.40 -14.41 8.71
N CYS A 109 3.29 -13.12 8.96
CA CYS A 109 3.63 -12.47 10.23
C CYS A 109 2.45 -11.64 10.74
N ILE A 110 2.42 -11.36 12.05
CA ILE A 110 1.52 -10.33 12.58
C ILE A 110 2.05 -8.94 12.21
N ALA A 111 1.16 -8.11 11.69
CA ALA A 111 1.42 -6.71 11.37
C ALA A 111 0.39 -5.80 12.03
N THR A 112 0.82 -4.59 12.37
CA THR A 112 -0.03 -3.51 12.90
C THR A 112 -0.17 -2.40 11.86
N VAL A 113 -1.39 -1.87 11.70
CA VAL A 113 -1.67 -0.66 10.91
C VAL A 113 -1.12 0.57 11.61
N ILE A 114 -0.05 1.13 11.07
CA ILE A 114 0.63 2.31 11.62
C ILE A 114 -0.01 3.61 11.13
N ASP A 115 -0.40 3.64 9.86
CA ASP A 115 -0.98 4.80 9.20
C ASP A 115 -1.73 4.37 7.92
N MET A 116 -2.48 5.28 7.31
CA MET A 116 -3.27 5.02 6.11
C MET A 116 -3.24 6.23 5.17
N GLN A 117 -3.22 5.98 3.86
CA GLN A 117 -3.34 7.00 2.82
C GLN A 117 -4.23 6.47 1.70
N GLY A 118 -5.42 7.06 1.55
CA GLY A 118 -6.47 6.50 0.71
C GLY A 118 -6.70 5.00 1.04
N PRO A 119 -6.69 4.11 0.03
CA PRO A 119 -6.87 2.67 0.21
C PRO A 119 -5.56 1.93 0.50
N ARG A 120 -4.48 2.61 0.87
CA ARG A 120 -3.21 1.98 1.26
C ARG A 120 -3.01 2.03 2.77
N LEU A 121 -2.54 0.92 3.31
CA LEU A 121 -2.16 0.73 4.70
C LEU A 121 -0.63 0.80 4.81
N ARG A 122 -0.13 1.60 5.75
CA ARG A 122 1.25 1.50 6.24
C ARG A 122 1.28 0.49 7.36
N LEU A 123 2.06 -0.57 7.18
CA LEU A 123 2.12 -1.72 8.06
C LEU A 123 3.51 -1.86 8.67
N ARG A 124 3.55 -2.32 9.92
CA ARG A 124 4.78 -2.72 10.61
C ARG A 124 4.62 -4.11 11.16
N LEU A 125 5.61 -4.97 10.96
CA LEU A 125 5.61 -6.32 11.52
C LEU A 125 5.90 -6.25 13.03
N ASP A 126 5.04 -6.86 13.82
CA ASP A 126 5.16 -6.86 15.27
C ASP A 126 6.45 -7.56 15.72
N GLY A 127 7.20 -6.91 16.61
CA GLY A 127 8.50 -7.41 17.10
C GLY A 127 9.70 -7.06 16.20
N SER A 128 9.46 -6.37 15.08
CA SER A 128 10.51 -5.83 14.22
C SER A 128 10.85 -4.35 14.51
N ASP A 129 11.60 -3.70 13.62
CA ASP A 129 11.95 -2.29 13.71
C ASP A 129 10.93 -1.35 13.03
N ASP A 130 11.16 -0.03 13.18
CA ASP A 130 10.35 1.04 12.60
C ASP A 130 10.92 1.63 11.29
N LYS A 131 11.98 1.01 10.75
CA LYS A 131 12.69 1.43 9.54
C LYS A 131 12.24 0.65 8.31
N ASN A 132 11.56 -0.48 8.51
CA ASN A 132 11.09 -1.40 7.46
C ASN A 132 9.55 -1.45 7.37
N ASP A 133 8.88 -0.35 7.68
CA ASP A 133 7.44 -0.24 7.39
C ASP A 133 7.19 -0.39 5.89
N PHE A 134 6.06 -0.99 5.52
CA PHE A 134 5.71 -1.26 4.14
C PHE A 134 4.26 -0.88 3.85
N TRP A 135 3.97 -0.61 2.58
CA TRP A 135 2.64 -0.22 2.14
C TRP A 135 1.95 -1.34 1.38
N ARG A 136 0.66 -1.55 1.62
CA ARG A 136 -0.20 -2.47 0.87
C ARG A 136 -1.58 -1.86 0.65
N LEU A 137 -2.20 -2.17 -0.48
CA LEU A 137 -3.60 -1.85 -0.72
C LEU A 137 -4.49 -2.74 0.15
N VAL A 138 -5.68 -2.24 0.52
CA VAL A 138 -6.67 -2.99 1.31
C VAL A 138 -7.16 -4.29 0.63
N ASP A 139 -7.04 -4.40 -0.69
CA ASP A 139 -7.36 -5.61 -1.48
C ASP A 139 -6.12 -6.47 -1.82
N SER A 140 -5.00 -6.21 -1.17
CA SER A 140 -3.79 -6.97 -1.40
C SER A 140 -3.98 -8.43 -0.97
N GLU A 141 -3.63 -9.36 -1.87
CA GLU A 141 -3.61 -10.80 -1.60
C GLU A 141 -2.61 -11.18 -0.48
N ASP A 142 -1.68 -10.27 -0.15
CA ASP A 142 -0.75 -10.45 0.96
C ASP A 142 -1.38 -10.23 2.35
N LEU A 143 -2.60 -9.69 2.45
CA LEU A 143 -3.22 -9.27 3.70
C LEU A 143 -4.39 -10.18 4.09
N HIS A 144 -4.42 -10.59 5.35
CA HIS A 144 -5.44 -11.49 5.88
C HIS A 144 -5.85 -11.15 7.31
N PRO A 145 -7.09 -11.47 7.72
CA PRO A 145 -7.48 -11.37 9.12
C PRO A 145 -6.67 -12.36 9.97
N VAL A 146 -6.45 -12.02 11.25
CA VAL A 146 -5.82 -12.93 12.21
C VAL A 146 -6.62 -14.24 12.33
N GLY A 147 -5.92 -15.37 12.25
CA GLY A 147 -6.47 -16.72 12.19
C GLY A 147 -6.50 -17.33 10.78
N TYR A 148 -6.20 -16.55 9.74
CA TYR A 148 -6.19 -17.05 8.36
C TYR A 148 -5.10 -18.09 8.14
N CYS A 149 -3.87 -17.84 8.58
CA CYS A 149 -2.72 -18.73 8.41
C CYS A 149 -2.99 -20.11 9.05
N GLU A 150 -3.48 -20.12 10.29
CA GLU A 150 -3.84 -21.36 11.01
C GLU A 150 -4.94 -22.14 10.28
N LYS A 151 -6.00 -21.45 9.83
CA LYS A 151 -7.10 -22.07 9.07
C LYS A 151 -6.62 -22.77 7.79
N HIS A 152 -5.53 -22.31 7.20
CA HIS A 152 -4.91 -22.90 6.00
C HIS A 152 -3.72 -23.81 6.33
N GLN A 153 -3.68 -24.36 7.55
CA GLN A 153 -2.65 -25.31 8.02
C GLN A 153 -1.22 -24.72 8.02
N GLY A 154 -1.11 -23.39 8.03
CA GLY A 154 0.14 -22.66 8.20
C GLY A 154 0.42 -22.34 9.66
N MET A 155 1.58 -21.74 9.91
CA MET A 155 1.95 -21.19 11.21
C MET A 155 2.54 -19.80 11.03
N LEU A 156 2.11 -18.86 11.87
CA LEU A 156 2.70 -17.53 11.91
C LEU A 156 4.18 -17.61 12.25
N GLN A 157 4.98 -16.91 11.46
CA GLN A 157 6.43 -16.84 11.60
C GLN A 157 6.84 -15.52 12.26
N PRO A 158 7.94 -15.51 13.02
CA PRO A 158 8.56 -14.25 13.40
C PRO A 158 9.01 -13.49 12.14
N PRO A 159 8.94 -12.15 12.12
CA PRO A 159 9.47 -11.38 11.00
C PRO A 159 10.99 -11.58 10.87
N LEU A 160 11.54 -11.40 9.67
CA LEU A 160 12.98 -11.55 9.42
C LEU A 160 13.83 -10.63 10.32
N GLY A 161 13.30 -9.45 10.66
CA GLY A 161 13.90 -8.48 11.58
C GLY A 161 13.44 -8.61 13.03
N PHE A 162 13.00 -9.79 13.48
CA PHE A 162 12.55 -10.00 14.85
C PHE A 162 13.68 -9.70 15.84
N ARG A 163 13.40 -8.80 16.80
CA ARG A 163 14.42 -8.24 17.70
C ARG A 163 14.72 -9.11 18.93
N MET A 164 13.97 -10.18 19.13
CA MET A 164 14.17 -11.13 20.23
C MET A 164 14.72 -12.46 19.70
N ASN A 165 15.13 -13.34 20.62
CA ASN A 165 15.52 -14.70 20.24
C ASN A 165 14.32 -15.51 19.72
N SER A 166 14.58 -16.47 18.83
CA SER A 166 13.53 -17.30 18.21
C SER A 166 12.69 -18.06 19.22
N SER A 167 13.27 -18.51 20.34
CA SER A 167 12.55 -19.19 21.43
C SER A 167 11.49 -18.31 22.12
N SER A 168 11.61 -16.97 22.02
CA SER A 168 10.63 -16.04 22.59
C SER A 168 9.39 -15.86 21.71
N TRP A 169 9.40 -16.33 20.47
CA TRP A 169 8.32 -16.09 19.50
C TRP A 169 6.94 -16.55 19.99
N PRO A 170 6.74 -17.76 20.54
CA PRO A 170 5.42 -18.19 20.98
C PRO A 170 4.83 -17.29 22.07
N GLY A 171 5.64 -16.95 23.10
CA GLY A 171 5.22 -16.06 24.18
C GLY A 171 5.02 -14.62 23.72
N PHE A 172 5.84 -14.14 22.78
CA PHE A 172 5.69 -12.84 22.15
C PHE A 172 4.35 -12.74 21.40
N LEU A 173 4.02 -13.75 20.59
CA LEU A 173 2.79 -13.79 19.80
C LEU A 173 1.55 -13.79 20.72
N GLN A 174 1.53 -14.66 21.72
CA GLN A 174 0.44 -14.72 22.70
C GLN A 174 0.23 -13.37 23.39
N LYS A 175 1.31 -12.73 23.86
CA LYS A 175 1.25 -11.41 24.50
C LYS A 175 0.77 -10.32 23.54
N THR A 176 1.20 -10.38 22.29
CA THR A 176 0.89 -9.37 21.26
C THR A 176 -0.58 -9.42 20.84
N LEU A 177 -1.19 -10.60 20.80
CA LEU A 177 -2.58 -10.79 20.39
C LEU A 177 -3.57 -10.67 21.57
N ASN A 178 -3.12 -10.85 22.81
CA ASN A 178 -3.98 -10.73 23.98
C ASN A 178 -4.54 -9.29 24.13
N GLY A 179 -5.86 -9.14 24.01
CA GLY A 179 -6.52 -7.83 24.09
C GLY A 179 -6.24 -6.89 22.92
N ALA A 180 -5.66 -7.39 21.82
CA ALA A 180 -5.36 -6.57 20.65
C ALA A 180 -6.62 -6.20 19.86
N LEU A 181 -6.61 -5.03 19.25
CA LEU A 181 -7.61 -4.64 18.27
C LEU A 181 -7.32 -5.40 16.97
N LEU A 182 -8.09 -6.46 16.69
CA LEU A 182 -7.93 -7.23 15.45
C LEU A 182 -8.72 -6.57 14.32
N ALA A 183 -8.12 -6.49 13.13
CA ALA A 183 -8.83 -6.03 11.94
C ALA A 183 -10.00 -7.01 11.63
N PRO A 184 -11.26 -6.53 11.58
CA PRO A 184 -12.39 -7.37 11.22
C PRO A 184 -12.28 -7.96 9.82
N VAL A 185 -12.86 -9.14 9.61
CA VAL A 185 -12.84 -9.83 8.30
C VAL A 185 -13.41 -8.97 7.17
N HIS A 186 -14.42 -8.13 7.45
CA HIS A 186 -15.04 -7.26 6.44
C HIS A 186 -14.09 -6.17 5.90
N CYS A 187 -13.03 -5.81 6.64
CA CYS A 187 -12.01 -4.87 6.16
C CYS A 187 -11.20 -5.47 4.99
N PHE A 188 -11.04 -6.79 4.96
CA PHE A 188 -10.32 -7.53 3.92
C PHE A 188 -11.28 -7.80 2.77
N ARG A 189 -11.66 -6.73 2.08
CA ARG A 189 -12.56 -6.81 0.93
C ARG A 189 -11.86 -7.50 -0.22
N LYS A 190 -12.04 -8.81 -0.31
CA LYS A 190 -11.96 -9.54 -1.57
C LYS A 190 -13.24 -9.15 -2.31
N LEU A 191 -13.07 -8.38 -3.39
CA LEU A 191 -14.18 -7.85 -4.15
C LEU A 191 -15.23 -8.94 -4.44
N ASP A 192 -16.48 -8.63 -4.10
CA ASP A 192 -17.68 -9.28 -4.63
C ASP A 192 -17.69 -10.83 -4.55
N ASN A 193 -18.11 -11.36 -3.40
CA ASN A 193 -18.47 -12.77 -3.23
C ASN A 193 -19.78 -13.14 -3.96
N SER A 194 -20.49 -12.19 -4.56
CA SER A 194 -21.76 -12.38 -5.27
C SER A 194 -21.61 -12.73 -6.76
N SER A 195 -20.47 -12.43 -7.39
CA SER A 195 -20.15 -12.81 -8.77
C SER A 195 -19.10 -13.91 -8.88
N GLY A 196 -18.54 -14.37 -7.75
CA GLY A 196 -17.49 -15.39 -7.71
C GLY A 196 -16.17 -14.96 -8.36
N LYS A 197 -15.98 -13.65 -8.60
CA LYS A 197 -14.83 -13.11 -9.33
C LYS A 197 -13.95 -12.29 -8.39
N LEU A 198 -12.73 -12.77 -8.16
CA LEU A 198 -11.72 -12.06 -7.38
C LEU A 198 -11.20 -10.87 -8.20
N GLU A 199 -11.78 -9.70 -8.02
CA GLU A 199 -11.23 -8.44 -8.53
C GLU A 199 -10.08 -7.96 -7.62
N PRO A 200 -9.13 -7.15 -8.10
CA PRO A 200 -9.06 -6.61 -9.45
C PRO A 200 -8.61 -7.63 -10.50
N ASN A 201 -9.37 -7.73 -11.60
CA ASN A 201 -9.00 -8.58 -12.73
C ASN A 201 -7.58 -8.28 -13.18
N LYS A 202 -6.72 -9.30 -13.11
CA LYS A 202 -5.41 -9.25 -13.77
C LYS A 202 -5.63 -9.10 -15.28
N PRO A 203 -5.06 -8.08 -15.94
CA PRO A 203 -5.13 -7.97 -17.40
C PRO A 203 -4.48 -9.20 -18.04
N CYS A 204 -5.08 -9.73 -19.12
CA CYS A 204 -4.65 -10.99 -19.72
C CYS A 204 -3.27 -10.93 -20.40
N LYS A 205 -2.80 -9.72 -20.76
CA LYS A 205 -1.52 -9.47 -21.42
C LYS A 205 -1.08 -8.02 -21.18
N ASN A 206 0.19 -7.74 -21.45
CA ASN A 206 0.70 -6.38 -21.45
C ASN A 206 0.21 -5.60 -22.69
N GLU A 207 -0.56 -4.53 -22.47
CA GLU A 207 -1.07 -3.63 -23.52
C GLU A 207 -0.55 -2.19 -23.39
N PHE A 208 0.39 -1.93 -22.48
CA PHE A 208 1.01 -0.63 -22.33
C PHE A 208 1.82 -0.24 -23.57
N GLN A 209 2.01 1.06 -23.76
CA GLN A 209 2.86 1.61 -24.82
C GLN A 209 3.90 2.57 -24.23
N VAL A 210 5.09 2.58 -24.82
CA VAL A 210 6.16 3.53 -24.47
C VAL A 210 5.65 4.97 -24.66
N GLY A 211 5.93 5.82 -23.68
CA GLY A 211 5.49 7.22 -23.64
C GLY A 211 4.14 7.44 -22.95
N GLN A 212 3.37 6.39 -22.65
CA GLN A 212 2.13 6.54 -21.88
C GLN A 212 2.42 6.99 -20.44
N LYS A 213 1.52 7.82 -19.91
CA LYS A 213 1.57 8.33 -18.54
C LYS A 213 0.73 7.50 -17.58
N LEU A 214 1.19 7.42 -16.34
CA LEU A 214 0.55 6.73 -15.24
C LEU A 214 0.94 7.36 -13.89
N GLU A 215 0.37 6.85 -12.82
CA GLU A 215 0.79 7.13 -11.44
C GLU A 215 1.55 5.90 -10.91
N ALA A 216 2.69 6.10 -10.24
CA ALA A 216 3.51 4.98 -9.74
C ALA A 216 4.06 5.25 -8.34
N VAL A 217 4.16 4.19 -7.53
CA VAL A 217 4.85 4.25 -6.23
C VAL A 217 6.34 4.47 -6.43
N ASP A 218 6.93 5.42 -5.72
CA ASP A 218 8.39 5.52 -5.59
C ASP A 218 8.88 4.42 -4.64
N ARG A 219 9.56 3.39 -5.17
CA ARG A 219 10.06 2.26 -4.37
C ARG A 219 11.11 2.66 -3.34
N LYS A 220 11.78 3.81 -3.49
CA LYS A 220 12.70 4.34 -2.48
C LYS A 220 11.97 5.09 -1.37
N ASN A 221 10.80 5.63 -1.68
CA ASN A 221 9.94 6.32 -0.74
C ASN A 221 8.50 5.82 -0.88
N PRO A 222 8.16 4.60 -0.40
CA PRO A 222 6.91 3.93 -0.76
C PRO A 222 5.62 4.64 -0.31
N ALA A 223 5.73 5.68 0.53
CA ALA A 223 4.63 6.58 0.87
C ALA A 223 4.21 7.49 -0.30
N LEU A 224 5.09 7.71 -1.28
CA LEU A 224 4.86 8.61 -2.41
C LEU A 224 4.29 7.86 -3.61
N ILE A 225 3.25 8.42 -4.21
CA ILE A 225 2.80 8.11 -5.56
C ILE A 225 3.07 9.34 -6.41
N CYS A 226 3.68 9.14 -7.57
CA CYS A 226 4.18 10.21 -8.43
C CYS A 226 3.72 10.02 -9.88
N PRO A 227 3.60 11.12 -10.65
CA PRO A 227 3.48 11.08 -12.10
C PRO A 227 4.69 10.36 -12.72
N ALA A 228 4.40 9.38 -13.56
CA ALA A 228 5.40 8.55 -14.21
C ALA A 228 5.06 8.30 -15.68
N THR A 229 6.07 7.90 -16.44
CA THR A 229 5.99 7.58 -17.86
C THR A 229 6.57 6.18 -18.11
N ILE A 230 5.94 5.40 -18.99
CA ILE A 230 6.51 4.13 -19.48
C ILE A 230 7.70 4.46 -20.39
N GLY A 231 8.93 4.25 -19.90
CA GLY A 231 10.14 4.57 -20.64
C GLY A 231 10.56 3.49 -21.65
N ALA A 232 10.25 2.23 -21.35
CA ALA A 232 10.56 1.05 -22.18
C ALA A 232 9.66 -0.12 -21.79
N ILE A 233 9.55 -1.12 -22.68
CA ILE A 233 8.79 -2.35 -22.46
C ILE A 233 9.65 -3.54 -22.90
N SER A 234 9.65 -4.59 -22.08
CA SER A 234 10.31 -5.87 -22.36
C SER A 234 9.37 -7.00 -21.95
N ASP A 235 8.65 -7.59 -22.91
CA ASP A 235 7.61 -8.59 -22.67
C ASP A 235 6.58 -8.10 -21.63
N ASP A 236 6.48 -8.79 -20.49
CA ASP A 236 5.60 -8.46 -19.38
C ASP A 236 6.13 -7.33 -18.48
N LEU A 237 7.35 -6.84 -18.72
CA LEU A 237 8.01 -5.84 -17.89
C LEU A 237 7.87 -4.43 -18.49
N LEU A 238 7.59 -3.48 -17.60
CA LEU A 238 7.50 -2.05 -17.86
C LEU A 238 8.65 -1.34 -17.16
N HIS A 239 9.35 -0.47 -17.87
CA HIS A 239 10.31 0.45 -17.28
C HIS A 239 9.58 1.73 -16.85
N ILE A 240 9.41 1.90 -15.54
CA ILE A 240 8.75 3.06 -14.94
C ILE A 240 9.79 4.16 -14.75
N THR A 241 9.52 5.32 -15.35
CA THR A 241 10.37 6.52 -15.23
C THR A 241 9.60 7.65 -14.56
N PHE A 242 10.23 8.38 -13.64
CA PHE A 242 9.54 9.42 -12.86
C PHE A 242 9.66 10.80 -13.49
N ASP A 243 8.52 11.44 -13.73
CA ASP A 243 8.47 12.71 -14.46
C ASP A 243 9.20 13.81 -13.67
N GLY A 244 10.19 14.44 -14.32
CA GLY A 244 10.99 15.51 -13.73
C GLY A 244 12.25 15.04 -12.98
N TRP A 245 12.47 13.73 -12.85
CA TRP A 245 13.63 13.15 -12.17
C TRP A 245 14.65 12.55 -13.16
N ARG A 246 15.90 12.37 -12.73
CA ARG A 246 17.03 11.93 -13.59
C ARG A 246 17.29 10.42 -13.52
N GLY A 247 16.24 9.61 -13.55
CA GLY A 247 16.34 8.16 -13.66
C GLY A 247 16.78 7.40 -12.40
N ALA A 248 17.29 8.08 -11.36
CA ALA A 248 17.75 7.43 -10.14
C ALA A 248 16.65 6.68 -9.36
N PHE A 249 15.38 6.95 -9.65
CA PHE A 249 14.21 6.33 -9.03
C PHE A 249 13.52 5.32 -9.95
N ASP A 250 13.98 5.20 -11.19
CA ASP A 250 13.36 4.34 -12.19
C ASP A 250 13.49 2.87 -11.79
N TYR A 251 12.53 2.07 -12.21
CA TYR A 251 12.55 0.62 -11.96
C TYR A 251 11.79 -0.15 -13.02
N TRP A 252 12.11 -1.44 -13.12
CA TRP A 252 11.30 -2.40 -13.86
C TRP A 252 10.27 -3.04 -12.95
N CYS A 253 9.04 -3.18 -13.43
CA CYS A 253 7.99 -3.95 -12.79
C CYS A 253 7.18 -4.73 -13.83
N ARG A 254 6.50 -5.79 -13.42
CA ARG A 254 5.51 -6.43 -14.29
C ARG A 254 4.33 -5.49 -14.56
N TYR A 255 3.67 -5.67 -15.71
CA TYR A 255 2.49 -4.90 -16.09
C TYR A 255 1.30 -5.06 -15.13
N ASP A 256 1.24 -6.17 -14.38
CA ASP A 256 0.22 -6.46 -13.37
C ASP A 256 0.65 -6.07 -11.94
N SER A 257 1.69 -5.23 -11.81
CA SER A 257 2.14 -4.71 -10.51
C SER A 257 1.05 -3.90 -9.82
N ARG A 258 0.91 -4.08 -8.50
CA ARG A 258 0.01 -3.29 -7.65
C ARG A 258 0.54 -1.89 -7.31
N ASP A 259 1.77 -1.57 -7.72
CA ASP A 259 2.45 -0.30 -7.45
C ASP A 259 2.28 0.73 -8.58
N ILE A 260 1.54 0.39 -9.63
CA ILE A 260 1.21 1.28 -10.74
C ILE A 260 -0.31 1.46 -10.85
N PHE A 261 -0.71 2.68 -11.19
CA PHE A 261 -2.11 3.11 -11.18
C PHE A 261 -2.42 3.96 -12.42
N PRO A 262 -3.67 3.93 -12.91
CA PRO A 262 -4.07 4.83 -13.98
C PRO A 262 -4.03 6.29 -13.53
N VAL A 263 -3.89 7.19 -14.49
CA VAL A 263 -4.02 8.64 -14.28
C VAL A 263 -5.34 8.98 -13.58
N GLY A 264 -5.25 9.77 -12.51
CA GLY A 264 -6.39 10.21 -11.69
C GLY A 264 -6.76 9.22 -10.57
N TRP A 265 -6.00 8.15 -10.35
CA TRP A 265 -6.30 7.19 -9.30
C TRP A 265 -6.11 7.79 -7.90
N CYS A 266 -5.04 8.56 -7.68
CA CYS A 266 -4.79 9.25 -6.41
C CYS A 266 -5.94 10.21 -6.05
N GLU A 267 -6.39 11.01 -7.01
CA GLU A 267 -7.52 11.92 -6.83
C GLU A 267 -8.81 11.18 -6.44
N LYS A 268 -9.15 10.11 -7.18
CA LYS A 268 -10.35 9.30 -6.91
C LYS A 268 -10.30 8.56 -5.58
N SER A 269 -9.11 8.17 -5.13
CA SER A 269 -8.90 7.34 -3.95
C SER A 269 -8.62 8.16 -2.67
N GLY A 270 -8.46 9.48 -2.80
CA GLY A 270 -8.06 10.35 -1.70
C GLY A 270 -6.59 10.20 -1.29
N HIS A 271 -5.75 9.58 -2.13
CA HIS A 271 -4.30 9.51 -1.91
C HIS A 271 -3.62 10.80 -2.41
N PRO A 272 -2.63 11.36 -1.70
CA PRO A 272 -1.87 12.50 -2.20
C PRO A 272 -1.02 12.10 -3.41
N LEU A 273 -1.15 12.82 -4.52
CA LEU A 273 -0.27 12.71 -5.68
C LEU A 273 0.84 13.76 -5.58
N GLN A 274 2.09 13.35 -5.83
CA GLN A 274 3.21 14.29 -5.91
C GLN A 274 3.17 15.10 -7.21
N SER A 275 3.69 16.32 -7.19
CA SER A 275 3.95 17.05 -8.44
C SER A 275 5.18 16.47 -9.16
N PRO A 276 5.28 16.59 -10.49
CA PRO A 276 6.49 16.24 -11.23
C PRO A 276 7.71 17.00 -10.67
N GLY A 277 8.88 16.37 -10.73
CA GLY A 277 10.14 16.98 -10.29
C GLY A 277 10.48 18.25 -11.08
N ILE A 278 11.09 19.24 -10.41
CA ILE A 278 11.60 20.43 -11.09
C ILE A 278 12.92 20.05 -11.75
N LYS A 279 12.92 19.88 -13.08
CA LYS A 279 14.17 19.81 -13.84
C LYS A 279 14.87 21.16 -13.68
N GLY A 280 16.01 21.20 -12.99
CA GLY A 280 16.84 22.39 -12.91
C GLY A 280 17.04 22.95 -14.32
N LYS A 281 16.62 24.21 -14.55
CA LYS A 281 16.80 24.89 -15.82
C LYS A 281 18.27 24.72 -16.22
N LYS A 282 18.55 24.14 -17.39
CA LYS A 282 19.88 24.25 -17.97
C LYS A 282 20.18 25.74 -18.06
N GLY A 283 21.16 26.22 -17.29
CA GLY A 283 21.68 27.56 -17.45
C GLY A 283 22.12 27.68 -18.90
N LEU A 284 21.45 28.55 -19.65
CA LEU A 284 22.03 29.13 -20.84
C LEU A 284 23.15 30.03 -20.32
N VAL A 285 24.38 29.55 -20.45
CA VAL A 285 25.59 30.38 -20.46
C VAL A 285 26.11 30.33 -21.87
#